data_AF-A0A1Y6LSE6-F1
#
_entry.id   AF-A0A1Y6LSE6-F1
#
_cell.length_a   1.000
_cell.length_b   1.000
_cell.length_c   1.000
_cell.angle_alpha   90.00
_cell.angle_beta   90.00
_cell.angle_gamma   90.00
#
_symmetry.space_group_name_H-M   'P 1'
#
loop_
_entity.id
_entity.type
_entity.pdbx_description
1 polymer ?
#
loop_
_entity_poly.entity_id
_entity_poly.type
_entity_poly.pdbx_seq_one_letter_code
_entity_poly.pdbx_strand_id
1 'polypeptide(L)'
;MEGSRIGAWIARILQLISAAVVIGTSIALVRDINTVQAACKYYDHPKQCNALLGRWPSTSRFSTFVGAFGLLDAFLGIAALLLTREHGFVMLAIDTLAALFYFAGGINLAVLYAHEHAHSHRITADVTFHFIGLIATLAAVALVLLLRRSSGRSVSAI
;
A
#
# COMPACT_ATOMS: atom_id res chain seq x y z
N MET A 1 16.04 7.54 -23.95
CA MET A 1 15.54 6.79 -22.76
C MET A 1 14.70 7.65 -21.81
N GLU A 2 14.09 8.75 -22.26
CA GLU A 2 13.29 9.62 -21.37
C GLU A 2 11.97 8.99 -20.94
N GLY A 3 11.29 8.24 -21.82
CA GLY A 3 9.99 7.63 -21.52
C GLY A 3 10.02 6.71 -20.30
N SER A 4 11.10 5.94 -20.10
CA SER A 4 11.21 5.05 -18.93
C SER A 4 11.46 5.80 -17.63
N ARG A 5 12.10 6.98 -17.65
CA ARG A 5 12.25 7.83 -16.45
C ARG A 5 10.92 8.50 -16.10
N ILE A 6 10.19 8.99 -17.09
CA ILE A 6 8.86 9.59 -16.89
C ILE A 6 7.89 8.55 -16.32
N GLY A 7 7.88 7.33 -16.87
CA GLY A 7 7.07 6.23 -16.34
C GLY A 7 7.39 5.92 -14.88
N ALA A 8 8.67 5.93 -14.50
CA ALA A 8 9.08 5.66 -13.12
C ALA A 8 8.59 6.75 -12.17
N TRP A 9 8.66 8.02 -12.58
CA TRP A 9 8.08 9.14 -11.82
C TRP A 9 6.57 8.98 -11.61
N ILE A 10 5.83 8.66 -12.68
CA ILE A 10 4.38 8.46 -12.61
C ILE A 10 4.04 7.32 -11.65
N ALA A 11 4.73 6.18 -11.76
CA ALA A 11 4.52 5.04 -10.88
C ALA A 11 4.74 5.41 -9.39
N ARG A 12 5.80 6.18 -9.09
CA ARG A 12 6.06 6.64 -7.71
C ARG A 12 5.03 7.62 -7.18
N ILE A 13 4.55 8.54 -8.02
CA ILE A 13 3.50 9.48 -7.62
C ILE A 13 2.19 8.74 -7.35
N LEU A 14 1.82 7.79 -8.21
CA LEU A 14 0.62 6.96 -8.01
C LEU A 14 0.73 6.11 -6.74
N GLN A 15 1.91 5.54 -6.48
CA GLN A 15 2.20 4.82 -5.25
C GLN A 15 2.06 5.73 -4.02
N LEU A 16 2.59 6.96 -4.07
CA LEU A 16 2.53 7.92 -2.98
C LEU A 16 1.09 8.35 -2.67
N ILE A 17 0.30 8.63 -3.70
CA ILE A 17 -1.13 8.97 -3.56
C ILE A 17 -1.88 7.77 -2.95
N SER A 18 -1.64 6.56 -3.46
CA SER A 18 -2.29 5.35 -2.95
C SER A 18 -1.97 5.11 -1.48
N ALA A 19 -0.69 5.25 -1.10
CA ALA A 19 -0.23 5.16 0.27
C ALA A 19 -0.96 6.14 1.20
N ALA A 20 -1.03 7.42 0.80
CA ALA A 20 -1.67 8.47 1.57
C ALA A 20 -3.17 8.22 1.74
N VAL A 21 -3.86 7.75 0.68
CA VAL A 21 -5.28 7.42 0.75
C VAL A 21 -5.51 6.24 1.69
N VAL A 22 -4.72 5.16 1.58
CA VAL A 22 -4.80 3.99 2.46
C VAL A 22 -4.65 4.40 3.94
N ILE A 23 -3.65 5.23 4.26
CA ILE A 23 -3.48 5.74 5.63
C ILE A 23 -4.74 6.50 6.08
N GLY A 24 -5.23 7.42 5.24
CA GLY A 24 -6.39 8.25 5.56
C GLY A 24 -7.66 7.44 5.81
N THR A 25 -7.98 6.49 4.92
CA THR A 25 -9.16 5.63 5.04
C THR A 25 -9.04 4.68 6.22
N SER A 26 -7.85 4.12 6.45
CA SER A 26 -7.62 3.19 7.57
C SER A 26 -7.69 3.88 8.93
N ILE A 27 -7.14 5.10 9.08
CA ILE A 27 -7.26 5.87 10.33
C ILE A 27 -8.71 6.25 10.60
N ALA A 28 -9.44 6.69 9.57
CA ALA A 28 -10.86 7.00 9.70
C ALA A 28 -11.65 5.76 10.15
N LEU A 29 -11.37 4.61 9.55
CA LEU A 29 -11.99 3.33 9.92
C LEU A 29 -11.69 2.93 11.37
N VAL A 30 -10.43 3.09 11.83
CA VAL A 30 -10.07 2.84 13.24
C VAL A 30 -10.87 3.72 14.20
N ARG A 31 -11.06 5.00 13.87
CA ARG A 31 -11.87 5.91 14.70
C ARG A 31 -13.33 5.48 14.76
N ASP A 32 -13.90 5.11 13.62
CA ASP A 32 -15.29 4.63 13.53
C ASP A 32 -15.47 3.36 14.39
N ILE A 33 -14.56 2.39 14.26
CA ILE A 33 -14.58 1.15 15.05
C ILE A 33 -14.43 1.41 16.55
N ASN A 34 -13.50 2.26 16.96
CA ASN A 34 -13.28 2.58 18.38
C ASN A 34 -14.53 3.22 19.01
N THR A 35 -15.26 4.04 18.23
CA THR A 35 -16.50 4.68 18.68
C THR A 35 -17.60 3.64 18.91
N VAL A 36 -17.78 2.71 17.98
CA VAL A 36 -18.74 1.60 18.12
C VAL A 36 -18.34 0.67 19.26
N GLN A 37 -17.05 0.37 19.41
CA GLN A 37 -16.55 -0.48 20.49
C GLN A 37 -16.80 0.15 21.88
N ALA A 38 -16.64 1.47 22.00
CA ALA A 38 -16.96 2.19 23.24
C ALA A 38 -18.46 2.13 23.57
N ALA A 39 -19.33 2.28 22.57
CA ALA A 39 -20.77 2.13 22.74
C ALA A 39 -21.16 0.69 23.12
N CYS A 40 -20.59 -0.32 22.48
CA CYS A 40 -20.82 -1.72 22.84
C CYS A 40 -20.45 -2.06 24.28
N LYS A 41 -19.32 -1.51 24.77
CA LYS A 41 -18.87 -1.72 26.15
C LYS A 41 -19.86 -1.13 27.16
N TYR A 42 -20.57 -0.06 26.77
CA TYR A 42 -21.60 0.57 27.60
C TYR A 42 -22.87 -0.29 27.75
N TYR A 43 -23.26 -1.04 26.71
CA TYR A 43 -24.46 -1.90 26.71
C TYR A 43 -24.22 -3.34 27.20
N ASP A 44 -23.05 -3.65 27.76
CA ASP A 44 -22.69 -4.93 28.40
C ASP A 44 -22.96 -6.21 27.56
N HIS A 45 -22.79 -6.10 26.23
CA HIS A 45 -22.78 -7.25 25.30
C HIS A 45 -21.38 -7.53 24.71
N PRO A 46 -20.35 -7.77 25.55
CA PRO A 46 -18.95 -7.85 25.10
C PRO A 46 -18.68 -9.04 24.17
N LYS A 47 -19.40 -10.16 24.34
CA LYS A 47 -19.18 -11.38 23.54
C LYS A 47 -19.64 -11.21 22.09
N GLN A 48 -20.82 -10.63 21.89
CA GLN A 48 -21.35 -10.37 20.54
C GLN A 48 -20.56 -9.27 19.84
N CYS A 49 -20.16 -8.23 20.58
CA CYS A 49 -19.39 -7.15 19.98
C CYS A 49 -17.96 -7.58 19.59
N ASN A 50 -17.29 -8.44 20.38
CA ASN A 50 -16.01 -9.01 19.96
C ASN A 50 -16.13 -9.99 18.80
N ALA A 51 -17.25 -10.72 18.69
CA ALA A 51 -17.47 -11.62 17.55
C ALA A 51 -17.60 -10.87 16.22
N LEU A 52 -18.25 -9.70 16.22
CA LEU A 52 -18.46 -8.88 15.02
C LEU A 52 -17.31 -7.89 14.75
N LEU A 53 -16.79 -7.23 15.78
CA LEU A 53 -15.74 -6.20 15.63
C LEU A 53 -14.33 -6.72 15.85
N GLY A 54 -14.13 -7.91 16.39
CA GLY A 54 -12.81 -8.35 16.87
C GLY A 54 -11.72 -8.35 15.80
N ARG A 55 -12.07 -8.62 14.53
CA ARG A 55 -11.12 -8.67 13.42
C ARG A 55 -10.81 -7.30 12.80
N TRP A 56 -11.72 -6.33 12.94
CA TRP A 56 -11.60 -5.02 12.30
C TRP A 56 -10.40 -4.19 12.81
N PRO A 57 -10.17 -4.01 14.12
CA PRO A 57 -9.02 -3.24 14.63
C PRO A 57 -7.67 -3.77 14.16
N SER A 58 -7.49 -5.10 14.13
CA SER A 58 -6.23 -5.70 13.66
C SER A 58 -6.01 -5.45 12.17
N THR A 59 -7.06 -5.62 11.36
CA THR A 59 -6.98 -5.42 9.90
C THR A 59 -6.71 -3.96 9.56
N SER A 60 -7.40 -3.01 10.19
CA SER A 60 -7.22 -1.58 9.92
C SER A 60 -5.84 -1.06 10.39
N ARG A 61 -5.29 -1.59 11.49
CA ARG A 61 -3.92 -1.24 11.93
C ARG A 61 -2.87 -1.78 10.97
N PHE A 62 -3.01 -3.02 10.51
CA PHE A 62 -2.12 -3.57 9.49
C PHE A 62 -2.20 -2.75 8.20
N SER A 63 -3.41 -2.40 7.77
CA SER A 63 -3.65 -1.52 6.61
C SER A 63 -2.97 -0.15 6.74
N THR A 64 -3.03 0.46 7.93
CA THR A 64 -2.31 1.71 8.22
C THR A 64 -0.79 1.54 8.10
N PHE A 65 -0.24 0.42 8.60
CA PHE A 65 1.17 0.09 8.44
C PHE A 65 1.57 -0.09 6.97
N VAL A 66 0.75 -0.80 6.18
CA VAL A 66 0.97 -1.00 4.74
C VAL A 66 1.05 0.35 4.03
N GLY A 67 0.09 1.25 4.28
CA GLY A 67 0.12 2.60 3.73
C GLY A 67 1.35 3.40 4.16
N ALA A 68 1.71 3.37 5.45
CA ALA A 68 2.90 4.05 5.95
C ALA A 68 4.20 3.54 5.32
N PHE A 69 4.34 2.22 5.17
CA PHE A 69 5.47 1.60 4.50
C PHE A 69 5.51 1.97 3.01
N GLY A 70 4.38 1.91 2.33
CA GLY A 70 4.26 2.30 0.93
C GLY A 70 4.59 3.77 0.67
N LEU A 71 4.32 4.66 1.64
CA LEU A 71 4.69 6.06 1.60
C LEU A 71 6.21 6.25 1.72
N LEU A 72 6.84 5.55 2.67
CA LEU A 72 8.31 5.53 2.82
C LEU A 72 8.99 5.00 1.55
N ASP A 73 8.50 3.89 1.01
CA ASP A 73 9.03 3.32 -0.23
C ASP A 73 8.90 4.29 -1.42
N ALA A 74 7.76 4.98 -1.55
CA ALA A 74 7.58 5.98 -2.60
C ALA A 74 8.60 7.14 -2.47
N PHE A 75 8.85 7.62 -1.24
CA PHE A 75 9.86 8.66 -1.00
C PHE A 75 11.27 8.18 -1.32
N LEU A 76 11.64 6.96 -0.91
CA LEU A 76 12.93 6.36 -1.25
C LEU A 76 13.08 6.20 -2.77
N GLY A 77 12.02 5.80 -3.47
CA GLY A 77 12.01 5.66 -4.91
C GLY A 77 12.17 7.00 -5.64
N ILE A 78 11.49 8.05 -5.17
CA ILE A 78 11.66 9.41 -5.69
C ILE A 78 13.08 9.91 -5.44
N ALA A 79 13.62 9.72 -4.22
CA ALA A 79 14.98 10.11 -3.89
C ALA A 79 16.01 9.36 -4.75
N ALA A 80 15.80 8.08 -5.03
CA ALA A 80 16.65 7.29 -5.91
C ALA A 80 16.67 7.83 -7.35
N LEU A 81 15.54 8.32 -7.87
CA LEU A 81 15.47 8.95 -9.19
C LEU A 81 16.22 10.28 -9.26
N LEU A 82 16.27 11.04 -8.16
CA LEU A 82 16.96 12.33 -8.05
C LEU A 82 18.46 12.19 -7.86
N LEU A 83 18.90 11.24 -7.04
CA LEU A 83 20.30 11.11 -6.64
C LEU A 83 21.14 10.26 -7.60
N THR A 84 20.55 9.70 -8.67
CA THR A 84 21.21 8.83 -9.67
C THR A 84 22.15 7.78 -9.06
N ARG A 85 21.80 7.27 -7.87
CA ARG A 85 22.70 6.46 -7.04
C ARG A 85 22.45 4.98 -7.31
N GLU A 86 23.50 4.21 -7.58
CA GLU A 86 23.47 2.79 -7.97
C GLU A 86 23.00 1.79 -6.87
N HIS A 87 22.15 2.20 -5.93
CA HIS A 87 21.59 1.28 -4.91
C HIS A 87 20.36 0.51 -5.44
N GLY A 88 20.45 0.00 -6.68
CA GLY A 88 19.32 -0.61 -7.37
C GLY A 88 18.78 -1.89 -6.71
N PHE A 89 19.64 -2.67 -6.03
CA PHE A 89 19.21 -3.89 -5.34
C PHE A 89 18.42 -3.61 -4.07
N VAL A 90 18.82 -2.61 -3.29
CA VAL A 90 18.10 -2.22 -2.07
C VAL A 90 16.72 -1.68 -2.45
N MET A 91 16.65 -0.82 -3.46
CA MET A 91 15.36 -0.29 -3.94
C MET A 91 14.44 -1.41 -4.42
N LEU A 92 14.96 -2.35 -5.21
CA LEU A 92 14.19 -3.50 -5.70
C LEU A 92 13.62 -4.34 -4.55
N ALA A 93 14.40 -4.55 -3.48
CA ALA A 93 13.95 -5.30 -2.32
C ALA A 93 12.83 -4.56 -1.56
N ILE A 94 12.99 -3.24 -1.35
CA ILE A 94 11.99 -2.42 -0.65
C ILE A 94 10.70 -2.34 -1.49
N ASP A 95 10.80 -2.11 -2.81
CA ASP A 95 9.66 -2.08 -3.73
C ASP A 95 8.89 -3.40 -3.72
N THR A 96 9.62 -4.52 -3.76
CA THR A 96 9.03 -5.86 -3.73
C THR A 96 8.31 -6.10 -2.41
N LEU A 97 8.91 -5.68 -1.29
CA LEU A 97 8.29 -5.79 0.02
C LEU A 97 7.03 -4.90 0.13
N ALA A 98 7.07 -3.68 -0.42
CA ALA A 98 5.92 -2.79 -0.49
C ALA A 98 4.78 -3.40 -1.31
N ALA A 99 5.08 -4.00 -2.47
CA ALA A 99 4.11 -4.72 -3.28
C ALA A 99 3.46 -5.86 -2.49
N LEU A 100 4.24 -6.68 -1.78
CA LEU A 100 3.71 -7.76 -0.94
C LEU A 100 2.79 -7.24 0.17
N PHE A 101 3.15 -6.13 0.80
CA PHE A 101 2.31 -5.50 1.82
C PHE A 101 1.01 -4.95 1.26
N TYR A 102 1.04 -4.28 0.10
CA TYR A 102 -0.18 -3.83 -0.57
C TYR A 102 -1.10 -4.99 -0.93
N PHE A 103 -0.54 -6.08 -1.44
CA PHE A 103 -1.30 -7.29 -1.76
C PHE A 103 -1.94 -7.92 -0.50
N ALA A 104 -1.15 -8.11 0.57
CA ALA A 104 -1.62 -8.68 1.82
C ALA A 104 -2.69 -7.80 2.50
N GLY A 105 -2.50 -6.48 2.51
CA GLY A 105 -3.45 -5.52 3.06
C GLY A 105 -4.77 -5.53 2.30
N GLY A 106 -4.70 -5.47 0.96
CA GLY A 106 -5.86 -5.49 0.08
C GLY A 106 -6.69 -6.76 0.23
N ILE A 107 -6.06 -7.95 0.24
CA ILE A 107 -6.76 -9.22 0.43
C ILE A 107 -7.37 -9.32 1.83
N ASN A 108 -6.62 -8.99 2.88
CA ASN A 108 -7.13 -9.11 4.25
C ASN A 108 -8.39 -8.25 4.45
N LEU A 109 -8.38 -7.03 3.92
CA LEU A 109 -9.53 -6.13 3.99
C LEU A 109 -10.68 -6.57 3.06
N ALA A 110 -10.38 -7.07 1.85
CA ALA A 110 -11.40 -7.57 0.92
C ALA A 110 -12.15 -8.79 1.46
N VAL A 111 -11.42 -9.75 2.07
CA VAL A 111 -12.01 -10.94 2.69
C VAL A 111 -12.88 -10.54 3.89
N LEU A 112 -12.42 -9.60 4.71
CA LEU A 112 -13.20 -9.10 5.84
C LEU A 112 -14.48 -8.39 5.38
N TYR A 113 -14.36 -7.53 4.35
CA TYR A 113 -15.49 -6.83 3.75
C TYR A 113 -16.55 -7.78 3.17
N ALA A 114 -16.11 -8.86 2.49
CA ALA A 114 -17.00 -9.85 1.91
C ALA A 114 -17.76 -10.66 2.96
N HIS A 115 -17.16 -10.90 4.13
CA HIS A 115 -17.78 -11.68 5.21
C HIS A 115 -18.85 -10.90 5.98
N GLU A 116 -18.63 -9.61 6.21
CA GLU A 116 -19.45 -8.78 7.10
C GLU A 116 -20.62 -8.09 6.39
N HIS A 117 -20.74 -8.22 5.05
CA HIS A 117 -21.72 -7.51 4.21
C HIS A 117 -21.83 -5.99 4.49
N ALA A 118 -20.75 -5.37 4.98
CA ALA A 118 -20.76 -3.98 5.40
C ALA A 118 -20.70 -3.08 4.16
N HIS A 119 -21.81 -2.48 3.72
CA HIS A 119 -21.78 -1.51 2.62
C HIS A 119 -21.17 -0.18 3.06
N SER A 120 -19.85 -0.05 2.86
CA SER A 120 -19.10 1.18 3.15
C SER A 120 -18.17 1.54 2.00
N HIS A 121 -18.45 2.70 1.38
CA HIS A 121 -17.59 3.28 0.35
C HIS A 121 -16.15 3.49 0.82
N ARG A 122 -15.93 3.67 2.13
CA ARG A 122 -14.59 3.83 2.70
C ARG A 122 -13.77 2.55 2.62
N ILE A 123 -14.40 1.41 2.94
CA ILE A 123 -13.73 0.11 2.89
C ILE A 123 -13.46 -0.28 1.44
N THR A 124 -14.42 -0.05 0.54
CA THR A 124 -14.22 -0.27 -0.90
C THR A 124 -13.09 0.59 -1.45
N ALA A 125 -13.03 1.87 -1.07
CA ALA A 125 -11.93 2.75 -1.46
C ALA A 125 -10.59 2.23 -0.92
N ASP A 126 -10.51 1.87 0.36
CA ASP A 126 -9.27 1.37 0.98
C ASP A 126 -8.74 0.11 0.26
N VAL A 127 -9.61 -0.88 0.02
CA VAL A 127 -9.27 -2.08 -0.76
C VAL A 127 -8.79 -1.71 -2.16
N THR A 128 -9.47 -0.79 -2.84
CA THR A 128 -9.13 -0.36 -4.19
C THR A 128 -7.76 0.29 -4.23
N PHE A 129 -7.46 1.20 -3.30
CA PHE A 129 -6.18 1.89 -3.25
C PHE A 129 -5.02 0.99 -2.82
N HIS A 130 -5.27 -0.10 -2.10
CA HIS A 130 -4.27 -1.16 -1.93
C HIS A 130 -3.87 -1.78 -3.27
N PHE A 131 -4.84 -2.15 -4.11
CA PHE A 131 -4.55 -2.74 -5.42
C PHE A 131 -3.94 -1.73 -6.40
N ILE A 132 -4.34 -0.47 -6.37
CA ILE A 132 -3.69 0.59 -7.16
C ILE A 132 -2.23 0.76 -6.70
N GLY A 133 -1.98 0.79 -5.38
CA GLY A 133 -0.64 0.84 -4.81
C GLY A 133 0.23 -0.36 -5.21
N LEU A 134 -0.35 -1.57 -5.23
CA LEU A 134 0.29 -2.79 -5.74
C LEU A 134 0.68 -2.66 -7.23
N ILE A 135 -0.24 -2.21 -8.08
CA ILE A 135 0.04 -2.08 -9.52
C ILE A 135 1.11 -1.01 -9.74
N ALA A 136 1.04 0.11 -9.03
CA ALA A 136 2.03 1.18 -9.11
C ALA A 136 3.42 0.72 -8.67
N THR A 137 3.52 -0.02 -7.56
CA THR A 137 4.80 -0.59 -7.08
C THR A 137 5.38 -1.61 -8.06
N LEU A 138 4.56 -2.54 -8.59
CA LEU A 138 5.02 -3.49 -9.61
C LEU A 138 5.47 -2.81 -10.90
N ALA A 139 4.78 -1.75 -11.33
CA ALA A 139 5.20 -0.95 -12.48
C ALA A 139 6.54 -0.26 -12.21
N ALA A 140 6.76 0.29 -11.02
CA ALA A 140 8.04 0.87 -10.62
C ALA A 140 9.17 -0.16 -10.65
N VAL A 141 8.95 -1.37 -10.09
CA VAL A 141 9.89 -2.50 -10.16
C VAL A 141 10.26 -2.83 -11.60
N ALA A 142 9.25 -3.04 -12.46
CA ALA A 142 9.46 -3.40 -13.85
C ALA A 142 10.29 -2.35 -14.59
N LEU A 143 9.98 -1.06 -14.39
CA LEU A 143 10.71 0.04 -15.01
C LEU A 143 12.16 0.14 -14.52
N VAL A 144 12.43 -0.10 -13.24
CA VAL A 144 13.79 -0.14 -12.70
C VAL A 144 14.59 -1.28 -13.33
N LEU A 145 14.00 -2.47 -13.47
CA LEU A 145 14.66 -3.61 -14.14
C LEU A 145 14.95 -3.32 -15.62
N LEU A 146 14.03 -2.65 -16.33
CA LEU A 146 14.21 -2.26 -17.72
C LEU A 146 15.32 -1.21 -17.89
N LEU A 147 15.37 -0.19 -17.02
CA LEU A 147 16.44 0.82 -17.01
C LEU A 147 17.81 0.17 -16.76
N ARG A 148 17.87 -0.83 -15.88
CA ARG A 148 19.11 -1.54 -15.57
C ARG A 148 19.57 -2.41 -16.74
N ARG A 149 18.64 -3.10 -17.42
CA ARG A 149 18.94 -3.92 -18.59
C ARG A 149 19.48 -3.09 -19.76
N SER A 150 18.99 -1.87 -19.97
CA SER A 150 19.49 -1.02 -21.06
C SER A 150 20.91 -0.49 -20.77
N SER A 151 21.22 -0.19 -19.50
CA SER A 151 22.56 0.23 -19.09
C SER A 151 23.61 -0.87 -19.31
N GLY A 152 23.31 -2.12 -18.93
CA GLY A 152 24.23 -3.25 -19.15
C GLY A 152 24.48 -3.58 -20.63
N ARG A 153 23.51 -3.33 -21.51
CA ARG A 153 23.66 -3.52 -22.97
C ARG A 153 24.62 -2.51 -23.61
N SER A 154 24.75 -1.32 -23.06
CA SER A 154 25.66 -0.29 -23.59
C SER A 154 27.13 -0.60 -23.30
N VAL A 155 27.44 -1.41 -22.27
CA VAL A 155 28.81 -1.76 -21.87
C VAL A 155 29.34 -2.95 -22.68
N SER A 156 28.47 -3.84 -23.16
CA SER A 156 28.87 -5.01 -23.97
C SER A 156 29.09 -4.69 -25.46
N ALA A 157 28.90 -3.44 -25.89
CA ALA A 157 29.03 -3.01 -27.28
C ALA A 157 30.33 -2.22 -27.56
N ILE A 158 31.27 -2.23 -26.62
CA ILE A 158 32.64 -1.68 -26.73
C ILE A 158 33.59 -2.86 -26.60
#